data_AF-A0A968X7J4-F1
#
_entry.id   AF-A0A968X7J4-F1
#
_cell.length_a   1.000
_cell.length_b   1.000
_cell.length_c   1.000
_cell.angle_alpha   90.00
_cell.angle_beta   90.00
_cell.angle_gamma   90.00
#
_symmetry.space_group_name_H-M   'P 1'
#
loop_
_entity.id
_entity.type
_entity.pdbx_description
1 polymer ?
#
loop_
_entity_poly.entity_id
_entity_poly.type
_entity_poly.pdbx_seq_one_letter_code
_entity_poly.pdbx_strand_id
1 'polypeptide(L)'
;MIVTAAEIFITLLWAIVPPALAMLWYARRLKSAPNRRVLFGLFVLGAIAGCVAAGMQWSFNWGAMQIPGWLDFARSTLGQLLRQFGVTAPIEELCKLATVVLVLRWLWVRSGKCQLSRGRF
;
A
#
# COMPACT_ATOMS: atom_id res chain seq x y z
N MET A 1 -17.21 10.00 22.20
CA MET A 1 -17.71 10.15 20.82
C MET A 1 -17.88 8.75 20.24
N ILE A 2 -19.12 8.30 20.08
CA ILE A 2 -19.43 6.96 19.56
C ILE A 2 -19.44 7.09 18.04
N VAL A 3 -18.37 6.66 17.38
CA VAL A 3 -18.34 6.54 15.92
C VAL A 3 -19.24 5.36 15.55
N THR A 4 -20.32 5.62 14.82
CA THR A 4 -21.27 4.57 14.42
C THR A 4 -20.66 3.73 13.30
N ALA A 5 -21.03 2.46 13.21
CA ALA A 5 -20.53 1.55 12.16
C ALA A 5 -20.78 2.08 10.74
N ALA A 6 -21.84 2.88 10.55
CA ALA A 6 -22.17 3.54 9.29
C ALA A 6 -21.12 4.58 8.87
N GLU A 7 -20.63 5.41 9.81
CA GLU A 7 -19.58 6.41 9.54
C GLU A 7 -18.26 5.73 9.15
N ILE A 8 -17.91 4.63 9.81
CA ILE A 8 -16.73 3.83 9.48
C ILE A 8 -16.87 3.26 8.06
N PHE A 9 -18.05 2.72 7.73
CA PHE A 9 -18.32 2.15 6.41
C PHE A 9 -18.26 3.20 5.29
N ILE A 10 -18.85 4.38 5.51
CA ILE A 10 -18.82 5.50 4.57
C ILE A 10 -17.39 5.98 4.35
N THR A 11 -16.60 6.09 5.42
CA THR A 11 -15.19 6.53 5.35
C THR A 11 -14.33 5.53 4.58
N LEU A 12 -14.53 4.22 4.81
CA LEU A 12 -13.84 3.17 4.08
C LEU A 12 -14.21 3.17 2.59
N LEU A 13 -15.50 3.37 2.27
CA LEU A 13 -15.95 3.54 0.89
C LEU A 13 -15.27 4.74 0.22
N TRP A 14 -15.23 5.88 0.91
CA TRP A 14 -14.58 7.10 0.41
C TRP A 14 -13.06 6.95 0.24
N ALA A 15 -12.40 6.10 1.01
CA ALA A 15 -10.98 5.81 0.83
C ALA A 15 -10.71 4.87 -0.38
N ILE A 16 -11.63 3.96 -0.69
CA ILE A 16 -11.49 2.95 -1.76
C ILE A 16 -11.96 3.48 -3.12
N VAL A 17 -12.97 4.34 -3.13
CA VAL A 17 -13.57 4.89 -4.35
C VAL A 17 -12.55 5.64 -5.23
N PRO A 18 -11.70 6.56 -4.72
CA PRO A 18 -10.72 7.27 -5.53
C PRO A 18 -9.69 6.36 -6.23
N PRO A 19 -9.01 5.41 -5.55
CA PRO A 19 -8.08 4.52 -6.23
C PRO A 19 -8.78 3.57 -7.22
N ALA A 20 -10.02 3.14 -6.93
CA ALA A 20 -10.81 2.33 -7.86
C ALA A 20 -11.21 3.10 -9.14
N LEU A 21 -11.63 4.37 -8.99
CA LEU A 21 -11.91 5.27 -10.12
C LEU A 21 -10.65 5.59 -10.92
N ALA A 22 -9.53 5.85 -10.23
CA ALA A 22 -8.25 6.09 -10.88
C ALA A 22 -7.82 4.89 -11.73
N MET A 23 -7.97 3.66 -11.22
CA MET A 23 -7.73 2.42 -11.98
C MET A 23 -8.60 2.33 -13.25
N LEU A 24 -9.90 2.58 -13.11
CA LEU A 24 -10.86 2.55 -14.23
C LEU A 24 -10.53 3.61 -15.28
N TRP A 25 -10.13 4.80 -14.84
CA TRP A 25 -9.74 5.89 -15.71
C TRP A 25 -8.44 5.57 -16.47
N TYR A 26 -7.44 5.02 -15.77
CA TYR A 26 -6.16 4.59 -16.37
C TYR A 26 -6.38 3.50 -17.42
N ALA A 27 -7.23 2.51 -17.12
CA ALA A 27 -7.57 1.42 -18.03
C ALA A 27 -8.30 1.90 -19.31
N ARG A 28 -9.00 3.03 -19.25
CA ARG A 28 -9.69 3.62 -20.42
C ARG A 28 -8.80 4.52 -21.28
N ARG A 29 -7.78 5.17 -20.67
CA ARG A 29 -6.92 6.15 -21.36
C ARG A 29 -5.74 5.52 -22.10
N LEU A 30 -5.16 4.43 -21.60
CA LEU A 30 -4.01 3.79 -22.25
C LEU A 30 -4.44 2.68 -23.21
N LYS A 31 -4.22 2.88 -24.52
CA LYS A 31 -4.44 1.86 -25.56
C LYS A 31 -3.57 0.60 -25.39
N SER A 32 -2.46 0.69 -24.65
CA SER A 32 -1.57 -0.42 -24.30
C SER A 32 -1.68 -0.83 -22.83
N ALA A 33 -2.83 -0.60 -22.19
CA ALA A 33 -3.01 -0.95 -20.78
C ALA A 33 -2.90 -2.47 -20.55
N PRO A 34 -2.18 -2.92 -19.50
CA PRO A 34 -2.15 -4.33 -19.12
C PRO A 34 -3.57 -4.83 -18.82
N ASN A 35 -3.83 -6.09 -19.14
CA ASN A 35 -5.14 -6.73 -19.02
C ASN A 35 -5.80 -6.44 -17.65
N ARG A 36 -7.11 -6.16 -17.63
CA ARG A 36 -7.87 -5.69 -16.45
C ARG A 36 -7.68 -6.58 -15.21
N ARG A 37 -7.48 -7.89 -15.41
CA ARG A 37 -7.17 -8.88 -14.34
C ARG A 37 -5.80 -8.65 -13.69
N VAL A 38 -4.80 -8.23 -14.47
CA VAL A 38 -3.46 -7.89 -13.96
C VAL A 38 -3.53 -6.62 -13.13
N LEU A 39 -4.26 -5.61 -13.60
CA LEU A 39 -4.48 -4.37 -12.86
C LEU A 39 -5.12 -4.64 -11.48
N PHE A 40 -6.15 -5.50 -11.44
CA PHE A 40 -6.79 -5.91 -10.20
C PHE A 40 -5.84 -6.67 -9.26
N GLY A 41 -5.00 -7.56 -9.80
CA GLY A 41 -3.97 -8.24 -9.01
C GLY A 41 -2.95 -7.26 -8.38
N LEU A 42 -2.54 -6.23 -9.13
CA LEU A 42 -1.66 -5.17 -8.62
C LEU A 42 -2.32 -4.36 -7.52
N PHE A 43 -3.61 -4.07 -7.66
CA PHE A 43 -4.40 -3.38 -6.63
C PHE A 43 -4.50 -4.20 -5.34
N VAL A 44 -4.78 -5.51 -5.44
CA VAL A 44 -4.83 -6.41 -4.28
C VAL A 44 -3.46 -6.50 -3.61
N LEU A 45 -2.36 -6.59 -4.38
CA LEU A 45 -1.01 -6.56 -3.82
C LEU A 45 -0.72 -5.26 -3.06
N GLY A 46 -1.10 -4.11 -3.64
CA GLY A 46 -0.99 -2.81 -2.96
C GLY A 46 -1.82 -2.73 -1.67
N ALA A 47 -3.02 -3.32 -1.66
CA ALA A 47 -3.86 -3.38 -0.46
C ALA A 47 -3.25 -4.26 0.63
N ILE A 48 -2.72 -5.44 0.27
CA ILE A 48 -2.01 -6.33 1.21
C ILE A 48 -0.79 -5.62 1.80
N ALA A 49 0.00 -4.96 0.95
CA ALA A 49 1.13 -4.13 1.37
C ALA A 49 0.70 -3.05 2.38
N GLY A 50 -0.39 -2.33 2.09
CA GLY A 50 -0.96 -1.36 3.03
C GLY A 50 -1.36 -1.97 4.38
N CYS A 51 -1.99 -3.14 4.38
CA CYS A 51 -2.35 -3.86 5.62
C CYS A 51 -1.11 -4.29 6.43
N VAL A 52 -0.05 -4.74 5.75
CA VAL A 52 1.22 -5.11 6.41
C VAL A 52 1.86 -3.88 7.04
N ALA A 53 1.92 -2.75 6.34
CA ALA A 53 2.44 -1.49 6.88
C ALA A 53 1.65 -1.05 8.13
N ALA A 54 0.32 -1.12 8.08
CA ALA A 54 -0.54 -0.81 9.23
C ALA A 54 -0.28 -1.74 10.42
N GLY A 55 -0.10 -3.05 10.18
CA GLY A 55 0.24 -4.02 11.22
C GLY A 55 1.61 -3.76 11.85
N MET A 56 2.60 -3.37 11.03
CA MET A 56 3.94 -3.02 11.51
C MET A 56 3.93 -1.79 12.41
N GLN A 57 3.12 -0.78 12.04
CA GLN A 57 2.92 0.41 12.85
C GLN A 57 2.20 0.12 14.17
N TRP A 58 1.23 -0.81 14.15
CA TRP A 58 0.55 -1.27 15.36
C TRP A 58 1.51 -1.96 16.33
N SER A 59 2.34 -2.88 15.84
CA SER A 59 3.36 -3.58 16.65
C SER A 59 4.37 -2.60 17.26
N PHE A 60 4.78 -1.59 16.51
CA PHE A 60 5.65 -0.53 17.02
C PHE A 60 4.96 0.29 18.11
N ASN A 61 3.67 0.61 17.95
CA ASN A 61 2.89 1.28 18.99
C ASN A 61 2.78 0.46 20.26
N TRP A 62 2.58 -0.85 20.12
CA TRP A 62 2.46 -1.78 21.24
C TRP A 62 3.77 -1.88 22.03
N GLY A 63 4.91 -2.02 21.34
CA GLY A 63 6.22 -2.04 21.98
C GLY A 63 6.56 -0.72 22.68
N ALA A 64 6.24 0.41 22.03
CA ALA A 64 6.54 1.72 22.58
C ALA A 64 5.63 2.10 23.77
N MET A 65 4.44 1.51 23.88
CA MET A 65 3.58 1.63 25.08
C MET A 65 4.22 1.03 26.34
N GLN A 66 5.24 0.17 26.22
CA GLN A 66 5.98 -0.34 27.38
C GLN A 66 7.04 0.64 27.89
N ILE A 67 7.29 1.74 27.18
CA ILE A 67 8.26 2.76 27.58
C ILE A 67 7.55 3.83 28.44
N PRO A 68 7.95 4.02 29.71
CA PRO A 68 7.35 5.05 30.56
C PRO A 68 7.64 6.45 29.99
N GLY A 69 6.61 7.30 29.90
CA GLY A 69 6.68 8.66 29.32
C GLY A 69 6.48 8.73 27.79
N TRP A 70 6.38 7.58 27.10
CA TRP A 70 6.16 7.54 25.66
C TRP A 70 4.81 8.15 25.23
N LEU A 71 3.78 8.01 26.06
CA LEU A 71 2.43 8.52 25.74
C LEU A 71 2.41 10.05 25.67
N ASP A 72 3.14 10.72 26.57
CA ASP A 72 3.26 12.18 26.60
C ASP A 72 4.12 12.69 25.45
N PHE A 73 5.21 11.97 25.14
CA PHE A 73 6.05 12.27 23.99
C PHE A 73 5.30 12.09 22.67
N ALA A 74 4.54 11.00 22.51
CA ALA A 74 3.78 10.70 21.30
C ALA A 74 2.60 11.65 21.06
N ARG A 75 2.05 12.28 22.12
CA ARG A 75 1.02 13.33 21.99
C ARG A 75 1.60 14.66 21.54
N SER A 76 2.88 14.94 21.82
CA SER A 76 3.54 16.15 21.35
C SER A 76 3.64 16.18 19.82
N THR A 77 3.51 17.36 19.22
CA THR A 77 3.61 17.57 17.76
C THR A 77 4.96 17.10 17.21
N LEU A 78 6.01 17.26 18.00
CA LEU A 78 7.37 16.86 17.67
C LEU A 78 7.53 15.33 17.71
N GLY A 79 6.88 14.66 18.67
CA GLY A 79 6.81 13.20 18.72
C GLY A 79 5.98 12.60 17.58
N GLN A 80 4.88 13.26 17.18
CA GLN A 80 4.09 12.83 16.00
C GLN A 80 4.89 12.95 14.71
N LEU A 81 5.63 14.06 14.53
CA LEU A 81 6.52 14.26 13.37
C LEU A 81 7.65 13.24 13.34
N LEU A 82 8.35 13.01 14.46
CA LEU A 82 9.42 12.01 14.53
C LEU A 82 8.91 10.60 14.25
N ARG A 83 7.69 10.29 14.68
CA ARG A 83 7.07 8.99 14.43
C ARG A 83 6.61 8.85 12.98
N GLN A 84 6.06 9.92 12.40
CA GLN A 84 5.74 9.94 10.98
C GLN A 84 6.99 9.81 10.12
N PHE A 85 8.03 10.60 10.35
CA PHE A 85 9.23 10.61 9.50
C PHE A 85 10.19 9.45 9.77
N GLY A 86 10.31 9.01 11.03
CA GLY A 86 11.27 7.98 11.43
C GLY A 86 10.74 6.56 11.33
N VAL A 87 9.42 6.36 11.38
CA VAL A 87 8.82 5.02 11.46
C VAL A 87 7.76 4.81 10.38
N THR A 88 6.72 5.65 10.35
CA THR A 88 5.60 5.44 9.43
C THR A 88 5.98 5.64 7.97
N ALA A 89 6.61 6.76 7.63
CA ALA A 89 7.04 7.10 6.28
C ALA A 89 7.99 6.04 5.71
N PRO A 90 9.09 5.66 6.37
CA PRO A 90 9.98 4.63 5.82
C PRO A 90 9.30 3.27 5.68
N ILE A 91 8.43 2.86 6.60
CA ILE A 91 7.69 1.59 6.47
C ILE A 91 6.73 1.62 5.28
N GLU A 92 5.98 2.71 5.13
CA GLU A 92 5.02 2.86 4.04
C GLU A 92 5.72 2.94 2.67
N GLU A 93 6.85 3.64 2.62
CA GLU A 93 7.66 3.81 1.41
C GLU A 93 8.41 2.52 1.04
N LEU A 94 8.93 1.79 2.02
CA LEU A 94 9.51 0.45 1.82
C LEU A 94 8.47 -0.54 1.32
N CYS A 95 7.24 -0.49 1.84
CA CYS A 95 6.18 -1.39 1.42
C CYS A 95 5.72 -1.10 -0.03
N LYS A 96 5.64 0.17 -0.41
CA LYS A 96 5.43 0.60 -1.80
C LYS A 96 6.58 0.13 -2.70
N LEU A 97 7.83 0.33 -2.27
CA LEU A 97 9.02 -0.09 -3.02
C LEU A 97 9.05 -1.61 -3.23
N ALA A 98 8.80 -2.39 -2.19
CA ALA A 98 8.75 -3.86 -2.27
C ALA A 98 7.68 -4.33 -3.26
N THR A 99 6.51 -3.67 -3.26
CA THR A 99 5.45 -3.93 -4.23
C THR A 99 5.93 -3.63 -5.65
N VAL A 100 6.56 -2.48 -5.89
CA VAL A 100 7.12 -2.13 -7.20
C VAL A 100 8.18 -3.15 -7.65
N VAL A 101 9.08 -3.57 -6.77
CA VAL A 101 10.13 -4.57 -7.07
C VAL A 101 9.51 -5.93 -7.43
N LEU A 102 8.50 -6.38 -6.70
CA LEU A 102 7.78 -7.62 -7.01
C LEU A 102 7.11 -7.56 -8.38
N VAL A 103 6.51 -6.42 -8.70
CA VAL A 103 5.84 -6.19 -10.00
C VAL A 103 6.85 -6.14 -11.14
N LEU A 104 7.96 -5.43 -10.96
CA LEU A 104 9.06 -5.40 -11.93
C LEU A 104 9.63 -6.80 -12.15
N ARG A 105 9.85 -7.57 -11.08
CA ARG A 105 10.33 -8.96 -11.18
C ARG A 105 9.33 -9.85 -11.93
N TRP A 106 8.03 -9.70 -11.65
CA TRP A 106 6.98 -10.45 -12.34
C TRP A 106 6.93 -10.12 -13.84
N LEU A 107 6.99 -8.83 -14.19
CA LEU A 107 7.05 -8.38 -15.58
C LEU A 107 8.32 -8.89 -16.28
N TRP A 108 9.47 -8.83 -15.62
CA TRP A 108 10.75 -9.28 -16.17
C TRP A 108 10.74 -10.80 -16.46
N VAL A 109 10.25 -11.61 -15.53
CA VAL A 109 10.06 -13.07 -15.73
C VAL A 109 9.12 -13.36 -16.90
N ARG A 110 8.04 -12.56 -17.05
CA ARG A 110 7.10 -12.72 -18.16
C ARG A 110 7.74 -12.38 -19.51
N SER A 111 8.55 -11.33 -19.56
CA SER A 111 9.27 -10.92 -20.78
C SER A 111 10.26 -11.97 -21.25
N GLY A 112 11.01 -12.61 -20.33
CA GLY A 112 11.94 -13.70 -20.68
C GLY A 112 11.23 -14.93 -21.27
N LYS A 113 10.05 -15.29 -20.75
CA LYS A 113 9.22 -16.38 -21.30
C LYS A 113 8.67 -16.04 -22.70
N CYS A 114 8.30 -14.78 -22.94
CA CYS A 114 7.85 -14.34 -24.26
C CYS A 114 8.97 -14.31 -25.31
N GLN A 115 10.22 -14.00 -24.93
CA GLN A 115 11.36 -14.10 -25.85
C GLN A 115 11.73 -15.56 -26.15
N LEU A 116 11.72 -16.45 -25.15
CA LEU A 116 11.98 -17.89 -25.36
C LEU A 116 10.92 -18.58 -26.24
N SER A 117 9.68 -18.09 -26.23
CA SER A 117 8.60 -18.58 -27.09
C SER A 117 8.70 -18.05 -28.53
N ARG A 118 9.46 -16.98 -28.79
CA ARG A 118 9.56 -16.32 -30.10
C ARG A 118 10.85 -16.66 -30.86
N GLY A 119 11.90 -17.10 -30.16
CA GLY A 119 13.16 -17.60 -30.74
C GLY A 119 13.20 -19.11 -31.00
N ARG A 120 12.05 -19.77 -31.14
CA ARG A 120 11.94 -21.21 -31.41
C ARG A 120 11.31 -21.50 -32.77
N PHE A 121 11.78 -20.78 -33.79
CA PHE A 121 11.58 -21.07 -35.21
C PHE A 121 12.93 -21.23 -35.87
#